data_AF-A0A661G389-F1
#
_entry.id   AF-A0A661G389-F1
#
_cell.length_a   1.000
_cell.length_b   1.000
_cell.length_c   1.000
_cell.angle_alpha   90.00
_cell.angle_beta   90.00
_cell.angle_gamma   90.00
#
_symmetry.space_group_name_H-M   'P 1'
#
loop_
_entity.id
_entity.type
_entity.pdbx_description
1 polymer ?
#
loop_
_entity_poly.entity_id
_entity_poly.type
_entity_poly.pdbx_seq_one_letter_code
_entity_poly.pdbx_strand_id
1 'polypeptide(L)'
;RRRSGDTGFDYQRSLSDLRIGYSLALILAICFVVMGTAVLFQTDRVVPANAGAFATELLSIFTTVIGNWSYPIIAAAAIAVMWSTQIALLDALPRVSERLFGVMTGRSDDKPTLYTQFLILQVVGVSIILLFLMSGFGTFINFATSTGFIAGPAIAYYNYRAVTSSEVSAEFRPNQTLIIWSWLSIISLTAFAVVYIYLRVT
;
A
#
# COMPACT_ATOMS: atom_id res chain seq x y z
N ARG A 1 26.39 19.35 12.77
CA ARG A 1 27.03 18.33 13.63
C ARG A 1 26.98 16.98 12.90
N ARG A 2 28.04 16.60 12.19
CA ARG A 2 28.23 15.23 11.68
C ARG A 2 28.70 14.37 12.85
N ARG A 3 27.89 13.40 13.30
CA ARG A 3 28.38 12.29 14.13
C ARG A 3 28.59 11.11 13.20
N SER A 4 29.86 10.85 12.93
CA SER A 4 30.37 9.60 12.40
C SER A 4 30.13 8.50 13.44
N GLY A 5 29.15 7.65 13.17
CA GLY A 5 29.08 6.28 13.61
C GLY A 5 28.86 5.48 12.35
N ASP A 6 29.96 5.02 11.75
CA ASP A 6 29.98 4.24 10.52
C ASP A 6 29.39 2.85 10.80
N THR A 7 28.06 2.74 10.75
CA THR A 7 27.43 1.55 10.19
C THR A 7 27.01 1.96 8.80
N GLY A 8 27.95 1.91 7.85
CA GLY A 8 27.66 2.11 6.43
C GLY A 8 26.37 1.40 6.05
N PHE A 9 25.49 2.12 5.36
CA PHE A 9 24.21 1.59 4.92
C PHE A 9 24.44 0.26 4.17
N ASP A 10 24.07 -0.84 4.81
CA ASP A 10 24.26 -2.17 4.24
C ASP A 10 23.15 -2.44 3.22
N TYR A 11 23.44 -2.03 2.00
CA TYR A 11 22.56 -2.22 0.85
C TYR A 11 22.22 -3.70 0.64
N GLN A 12 23.18 -4.61 0.84
CA GLN A 12 22.97 -6.05 0.64
C GLN A 12 22.02 -6.62 1.68
N ARG A 13 22.15 -6.19 2.94
CA ARG A 13 21.22 -6.57 4.00
C ARG A 13 19.82 -6.02 3.75
N SER A 14 19.72 -4.76 3.32
CA SER A 14 18.43 -4.12 2.98
C SER A 14 17.74 -4.82 1.81
N LEU A 15 18.50 -5.19 0.77
CA LEU A 15 17.98 -5.99 -0.35
C LEU A 15 17.54 -7.39 0.08
N SER A 16 18.30 -8.02 0.98
CA SER A 16 17.97 -9.37 1.47
C SER A 16 16.68 -9.36 2.27
N ASP A 17 16.51 -8.37 3.14
CA ASP A 17 15.27 -8.16 3.90
C ASP A 17 14.07 -7.94 2.97
N LEU A 18 14.23 -7.06 1.97
CA LEU A 18 13.20 -6.81 0.95
C LEU A 18 12.82 -8.08 0.18
N ARG A 19 13.80 -8.90 -0.22
CA ARG A 19 13.56 -10.16 -0.96
C ARG A 19 12.80 -11.17 -0.12
N ILE A 20 13.13 -11.30 1.17
CA ILE A 20 12.42 -12.20 2.09
C ILE A 20 10.98 -11.72 2.27
N GLY A 21 10.78 -10.43 2.56
CA GLY A 21 9.45 -9.84 2.71
C GLY A 21 8.59 -10.00 1.45
N TYR A 22 9.17 -9.72 0.27
CA TYR A 22 8.47 -9.85 -1.00
C TYR A 22 8.12 -11.31 -1.33
N SER A 23 9.02 -12.26 -1.05
CA SER A 23 8.77 -13.69 -1.27
C SER A 23 7.67 -14.21 -0.35
N LEU A 24 7.68 -13.81 0.93
CA LEU A 24 6.62 -14.16 1.87
C LEU A 24 5.27 -13.57 1.44
N ALA A 25 5.25 -12.32 0.98
CA ALA A 25 4.04 -11.69 0.46
C ALA A 25 3.49 -12.44 -0.77
N LEU A 26 4.35 -12.90 -1.68
CA LEU A 26 3.96 -13.70 -2.84
C LEU A 26 3.33 -15.04 -2.42
N ILE A 27 3.96 -15.75 -1.48
CA ILE A 27 3.43 -17.02 -0.95
C ILE A 27 2.06 -16.79 -0.32
N LEU A 28 1.92 -15.75 0.52
CA LEU A 28 0.64 -15.42 1.14
C LEU A 28 -0.41 -15.06 0.09
N ALA A 29 -0.07 -14.28 -0.95
CA ALA A 29 -1.00 -13.94 -2.02
C ALA A 29 -1.56 -15.19 -2.72
N ILE A 30 -0.71 -16.19 -3.00
CA ILE A 30 -1.15 -17.47 -3.56
C ILE A 30 -2.09 -18.20 -2.58
N CYS A 31 -1.74 -18.26 -1.29
CA CYS A 31 -2.59 -18.85 -0.25
C CYS A 31 -3.96 -18.16 -0.17
N PHE A 32 -4.03 -16.83 -0.30
CA PHE A 32 -5.28 -16.08 -0.32
C PHE A 32 -6.14 -16.38 -1.55
N VAL A 33 -5.54 -16.56 -2.73
CA VAL A 33 -6.27 -16.98 -3.94
C VAL A 33 -6.85 -18.39 -3.76
N VAL A 34 -6.08 -19.32 -3.20
CA VAL A 34 -6.56 -20.68 -2.91
C VAL A 34 -7.68 -20.66 -1.88
N MET A 35 -7.54 -19.90 -0.78
CA MET A 35 -8.57 -19.76 0.24
C MET A 35 -9.85 -19.12 -0.32
N GLY A 36 -9.74 -18.06 -1.12
CA GLY A 36 -10.89 -17.45 -1.78
C GLY A 36 -11.61 -18.43 -2.69
N THR A 37 -10.86 -19.22 -3.46
CA THR A 37 -11.45 -20.25 -4.32
C THR A 37 -12.11 -21.38 -3.51
N ALA A 38 -11.51 -21.81 -2.40
CA ALA A 38 -12.02 -22.93 -1.60
C ALA A 38 -13.21 -22.56 -0.69
N VAL A 39 -13.27 -21.31 -0.21
CA VAL A 39 -14.20 -20.91 0.86
C VAL A 39 -15.23 -19.87 0.41
N LEU A 40 -14.93 -19.04 -0.60
CA LEU A 40 -15.86 -18.02 -1.09
C LEU A 40 -16.54 -18.41 -2.40
N PHE A 41 -15.86 -19.12 -3.30
CA PHE A 41 -16.42 -19.50 -4.60
C PHE A 41 -17.63 -20.43 -4.44
N GLN A 42 -18.74 -20.09 -5.10
CA GLN A 42 -20.03 -20.83 -5.04
C GLN A 42 -20.66 -20.96 -3.65
N THR A 43 -20.26 -20.13 -2.70
CA THR A 43 -21.01 -19.99 -1.44
C THR A 43 -22.06 -18.90 -1.60
N ASP A 44 -23.29 -19.11 -1.13
CA ASP A 44 -24.34 -18.07 -1.08
C ASP A 44 -24.03 -16.95 -0.03
N ARG A 45 -22.74 -16.76 0.28
CA ARG A 45 -22.26 -15.74 1.22
C ARG A 45 -22.35 -14.37 0.54
N VAL A 46 -23.16 -13.49 1.14
CA VAL A 46 -23.30 -12.11 0.68
C VAL A 46 -22.24 -11.25 1.36
N VAL A 47 -21.46 -10.51 0.56
CA VAL A 47 -20.48 -9.54 1.10
C VAL A 47 -21.25 -8.42 1.84
N PRO A 48 -21.02 -8.22 3.14
CA PRO A 48 -21.80 -7.26 3.91
C PRO A 48 -21.61 -5.82 3.44
N ALA A 49 -22.69 -5.03 3.45
CA ALA A 49 -22.68 -3.63 3.02
C ALA A 49 -22.17 -2.65 4.10
N ASN A 50 -21.66 -3.13 5.23
CA ASN A 50 -21.08 -2.32 6.29
C ASN A 50 -19.71 -2.87 6.73
N ALA A 51 -18.81 -1.97 7.13
CA ALA A 51 -17.41 -2.30 7.41
C ALA A 51 -17.23 -3.29 8.57
N GLY A 52 -18.01 -3.15 9.64
CA GLY A 52 -17.94 -4.03 10.81
C GLY A 52 -18.35 -5.47 10.49
N ALA A 53 -19.47 -5.64 9.79
CA ALA A 53 -19.94 -6.94 9.35
C ALA A 53 -18.99 -7.55 8.30
N PHE A 54 -18.39 -6.75 7.42
CA PHE A 54 -17.36 -7.23 6.50
C PHE A 54 -16.14 -7.78 7.26
N ALA A 55 -15.67 -7.09 8.29
CA ALA A 55 -14.56 -7.57 9.12
C ALA A 55 -14.93 -8.88 9.84
N THR A 56 -16.12 -8.97 10.43
CA THR A 56 -16.62 -10.20 11.05
C THR A 56 -16.71 -11.35 10.05
N GLU A 57 -17.20 -11.09 8.84
CA GLU A 57 -17.30 -12.09 7.78
C GLU A 57 -15.92 -12.54 7.30
N LEU A 58 -14.98 -11.61 7.16
CA LEU A 58 -13.60 -11.94 6.80
C LEU A 58 -12.96 -12.86 7.84
N LEU A 59 -13.17 -12.60 9.14
CA LEU A 59 -12.70 -13.49 10.20
C LEU A 59 -13.42 -14.85 10.19
N SER A 60 -14.72 -14.88 9.84
CA SER A 60 -15.53 -16.10 9.79
C SER A 60 -15.01 -17.10 8.75
N ILE A 61 -14.49 -16.60 7.62
CA ILE A 61 -13.85 -17.41 6.57
C ILE A 61 -12.67 -18.19 7.13
N PHE A 62 -11.79 -17.54 7.89
CA PHE A 62 -10.64 -18.20 8.50
C PHE A 62 -11.03 -19.20 9.58
N THR A 63 -12.01 -18.87 10.43
CA THR A 63 -12.49 -19.80 11.46
C THR A 63 -13.24 -21.00 10.88
N THR A 64 -13.83 -20.87 9.69
CA THR A 64 -14.44 -22.00 8.96
C THR A 64 -13.38 -23.03 8.56
N VAL A 65 -12.17 -22.57 8.20
CA VAL A 65 -11.06 -23.45 7.77
C VAL A 65 -10.25 -23.99 8.95
N ILE A 66 -9.94 -23.14 9.93
CA ILE A 66 -8.99 -23.46 11.03
C ILE A 66 -9.73 -23.94 12.30
N GLY A 67 -10.99 -23.54 12.47
CA GLY A 67 -11.82 -23.82 13.64
C GLY A 67 -12.00 -22.60 14.55
N ASN A 68 -13.07 -22.60 15.36
CA ASN A 68 -13.47 -21.44 16.17
C ASN A 68 -12.44 -21.02 17.22
N TRP A 69 -11.58 -21.93 17.68
CA TRP A 69 -10.53 -21.65 18.65
C TRP A 69 -9.50 -20.62 18.14
N SER A 70 -9.36 -20.47 16.82
CA SER A 70 -8.39 -19.55 16.21
C SER A 70 -8.87 -18.11 16.16
N TYR A 71 -10.17 -17.85 16.40
CA TYR A 71 -10.76 -16.52 16.31
C TYR A 71 -9.97 -15.43 17.07
N PRO A 72 -9.63 -15.56 18.37
CA PRO A 72 -8.90 -14.52 19.08
C PRO A 72 -7.49 -14.28 18.52
N ILE A 73 -6.84 -15.32 17.99
CA ILE A 73 -5.49 -15.22 17.40
C ILE A 73 -5.54 -14.44 16.09
N ILE A 74 -6.48 -14.79 15.21
CA ILE A 74 -6.64 -14.14 13.90
C ILE A 74 -7.11 -12.70 14.09
N ALA A 75 -8.07 -12.45 14.98
CA ALA A 75 -8.55 -11.10 15.27
C ALA A 75 -7.42 -10.20 15.80
N ALA A 76 -6.61 -10.70 16.74
CA ALA A 76 -5.45 -9.95 17.25
C ALA A 76 -4.42 -9.68 16.14
N ALA A 77 -4.13 -10.67 15.31
CA ALA A 77 -3.23 -10.52 14.17
C ALA A 77 -3.76 -9.51 13.14
N ALA A 78 -5.05 -9.56 12.80
CA ALA A 78 -5.68 -8.63 11.88
C ALA A 78 -5.61 -7.18 12.38
N ILE A 79 -5.91 -6.96 13.66
CA ILE A 79 -5.77 -5.64 14.30
C ILE A 79 -4.31 -5.17 14.24
N ALA A 80 -3.35 -6.03 14.62
CA ALA A 80 -1.93 -5.66 14.61
C ALA A 80 -1.45 -5.27 13.20
N VAL A 81 -1.82 -6.04 12.17
CA VAL A 81 -1.46 -5.77 10.77
C VAL A 81 -2.08 -4.45 10.28
N MET A 82 -3.38 -4.25 10.49
CA MET A 82 -4.07 -3.03 10.07
C MET A 82 -3.54 -1.80 10.81
N TRP A 83 -3.30 -1.92 12.11
CA TRP A 83 -2.75 -0.85 12.94
C TRP A 83 -1.33 -0.48 12.55
N SER A 84 -0.47 -1.46 12.26
CA SER A 84 0.91 -1.21 11.79
C SER A 84 0.94 -0.41 10.49
N THR A 85 0.01 -0.69 9.58
CA THR A 85 -0.13 0.04 8.31
C THR A 85 -0.57 1.49 8.56
N GLN A 86 -1.49 1.72 9.49
CA GLN A 86 -1.90 3.07 9.88
C GLN A 86 -0.74 3.87 10.48
N ILE A 87 0.04 3.29 11.39
CA ILE A 87 1.23 3.95 11.96
C ILE A 87 2.22 4.32 10.85
N ALA A 88 2.52 3.39 9.95
CA ALA A 88 3.46 3.63 8.86
C ALA A 88 3.00 4.79 7.95
N LEU A 89 1.71 4.85 7.62
CA LEU A 89 1.16 5.93 6.79
C LEU A 89 1.09 7.27 7.51
N LEU A 90 0.75 7.28 8.81
CA LEU A 90 0.73 8.49 9.63
C LEU A 90 2.11 9.10 9.80
N ASP A 91 3.18 8.30 9.76
CA ASP A 91 4.55 8.84 9.77
C ASP A 91 5.05 9.23 8.36
N ALA A 92 4.84 8.36 7.37
CA ALA A 92 5.42 8.55 6.04
C ALA A 92 4.74 9.66 5.22
N LEU A 93 3.40 9.69 5.19
CA LEU A 93 2.68 10.62 4.31
C LEU A 93 2.90 12.09 4.65
N PRO A 94 2.91 12.53 5.93
CA PRO A 94 3.20 13.92 6.25
C PRO A 94 4.60 14.35 5.82
N ARG A 95 5.61 13.48 6.02
CA ARG A 95 6.99 13.75 5.61
C ARG A 95 7.13 13.89 4.10
N VAL A 96 6.51 12.97 3.35
CA VAL A 96 6.52 13.01 1.87
C VAL A 96 5.78 14.24 1.36
N SER A 97 4.61 14.55 1.92
CA SER A 97 3.79 15.70 1.53
C SER A 97 4.50 17.02 1.80
N GLU A 98 5.15 17.13 2.96
CA GLU A 98 5.98 18.28 3.30
C GLU A 98 7.12 18.47 2.28
N ARG A 99 7.84 17.39 1.94
CA ARG A 99 8.94 17.46 0.97
C ARG A 99 8.47 17.84 -0.42
N LEU A 100 7.37 17.26 -0.89
CA LEU A 100 6.75 17.63 -2.16
C LEU A 100 6.37 19.11 -2.18
N PHE A 101 5.72 19.59 -1.11
CA PHE A 101 5.37 21.01 -0.97
C PHE A 101 6.60 21.91 -0.98
N GLY A 102 7.68 21.50 -0.30
CA GLY A 102 8.94 22.24 -0.29
C GLY A 102 9.55 22.39 -1.69
N VAL A 103 9.60 21.30 -2.46
CA VAL A 103 10.09 21.31 -3.85
C VAL A 103 9.21 22.18 -4.74
N MET A 104 7.88 22.06 -4.63
CA MET A 104 6.94 22.83 -5.45
C MET A 104 6.99 24.34 -5.17
N THR A 105 7.29 24.74 -3.93
CA THR A 105 7.30 26.15 -3.52
C THR A 105 8.70 26.77 -3.45
N GLY A 106 9.75 26.03 -3.82
CA GLY A 106 11.13 26.47 -3.69
C GLY A 106 11.54 26.76 -2.24
N ARG A 107 10.91 26.09 -1.27
CA ARG A 107 11.20 26.26 0.16
C ARG A 107 12.58 25.68 0.46
N SER A 108 13.50 26.50 0.98
CA SER A 108 14.80 26.01 1.47
C SER A 108 14.62 24.95 2.57
N ASP A 109 15.47 23.94 2.53
CA ASP A 109 15.58 22.86 3.52
C ASP A 109 16.01 23.37 4.91
N ASP A 110 16.55 24.58 5.02
CA ASP A 110 16.95 25.19 6.30
C ASP A 110 15.76 25.68 7.14
N LYS A 111 14.56 25.73 6.55
CA LYS A 111 13.36 26.19 7.27
C LYS A 111 12.82 25.12 8.22
N PRO A 112 12.12 25.51 9.30
CA PRO A 112 11.53 24.55 10.22
C PRO A 112 10.55 23.61 9.50
N THR A 113 10.51 22.37 9.97
CA THR A 113 9.65 21.33 9.42
C THR A 113 8.17 21.69 9.56
N LEU A 114 7.40 21.34 8.53
CA LEU A 114 5.94 21.43 8.51
C LEU A 114 5.27 20.08 8.78
N TYR A 115 6.01 19.09 9.28
CA TYR A 115 5.51 17.73 9.53
C TYR A 115 4.19 17.72 10.30
N THR A 116 4.11 18.45 11.41
CA THR A 116 2.90 18.49 12.25
C THR A 116 1.70 19.07 11.51
N GLN A 117 1.91 20.10 10.68
CA GLN A 117 0.86 20.71 9.87
C GLN A 117 0.34 19.72 8.84
N PHE A 118 1.22 18.99 8.16
CA PHE A 118 0.83 17.95 7.20
C PHE A 118 0.20 16.73 7.88
N LEU A 119 0.61 16.39 9.10
CA LEU A 119 -0.01 15.34 9.90
C LEU A 119 -1.45 15.72 10.29
N ILE A 120 -1.64 16.94 10.79
CA ILE A 120 -2.99 17.46 11.10
C ILE A 120 -3.84 17.49 9.84
N LEU A 121 -3.30 18.01 8.72
CA LEU A 121 -3.99 18.05 7.43
C LEU A 121 -4.41 16.64 6.98
N GLN A 122 -3.52 15.66 7.10
CA GLN A 122 -3.78 14.26 6.75
C GLN A 122 -4.91 13.68 7.63
N VAL A 123 -4.83 13.83 8.95
CA VAL A 123 -5.82 13.30 9.89
C VAL A 123 -7.18 13.93 9.66
N VAL A 124 -7.24 15.26 9.48
CA VAL A 124 -8.47 15.99 9.18
C VAL A 124 -9.04 15.56 7.83
N GLY A 125 -8.21 15.48 6.79
CA GLY A 125 -8.63 15.07 5.45
C GLY A 125 -9.20 13.67 5.41
N VAL A 126 -8.53 12.70 6.04
CA VAL A 126 -9.03 11.32 6.15
C VAL A 126 -10.33 11.27 6.96
N SER A 127 -10.42 12.00 8.08
CA SER A 127 -11.64 12.05 8.89
C SER A 127 -12.82 12.59 8.11
N ILE A 128 -12.63 13.66 7.32
CA ILE A 128 -13.66 14.19 6.42
C ILE A 128 -14.07 13.12 5.41
N ILE A 129 -13.12 12.49 4.70
CA ILE A 129 -13.43 11.43 3.73
C ILE A 129 -14.23 10.30 4.40
N LEU A 130 -13.86 9.86 5.59
CA LEU A 130 -14.59 8.82 6.30
C LEU A 130 -16.01 9.27 6.66
N LEU A 131 -16.19 10.48 7.22
CA LEU A 131 -17.50 10.97 7.63
C LEU A 131 -18.48 11.14 6.46
N PHE A 132 -18.00 11.54 5.27
CA PHE A 132 -18.87 11.77 4.11
C PHE A 132 -19.00 10.54 3.19
N LEU A 133 -17.94 9.75 3.03
CA LEU A 133 -17.85 8.68 2.02
C LEU A 133 -18.15 7.29 2.60
N MET A 134 -18.09 7.11 3.93
CA MET A 134 -18.41 5.83 4.59
C MET A 134 -19.92 5.59 4.76
N SER A 135 -20.78 6.54 4.33
CA SER A 135 -22.24 6.37 4.27
C SER A 135 -22.68 5.17 3.42
N GLY A 136 -21.84 4.74 2.46
CA GLY A 136 -21.94 3.45 1.79
C GLY A 136 -20.59 2.74 1.76
N PHE A 137 -20.44 1.64 2.48
CA PHE A 137 -19.18 0.88 2.51
C PHE A 137 -18.74 0.41 1.12
N GLY A 138 -19.69 -0.02 0.28
CA GLY A 138 -19.41 -0.37 -1.12
C GLY A 138 -18.86 0.82 -1.92
N THR A 139 -19.42 2.02 -1.73
CA THR A 139 -18.91 3.25 -2.35
C THR A 139 -17.50 3.58 -1.89
N PHE A 140 -17.22 3.42 -0.59
CA PHE A 140 -15.88 3.63 -0.04
C PHE A 140 -14.86 2.65 -0.62
N ILE A 141 -15.18 1.35 -0.68
CA ILE A 141 -14.31 0.32 -1.28
C ILE A 141 -14.06 0.61 -2.76
N ASN A 142 -15.12 1.00 -3.50
CA ASN A 142 -14.99 1.38 -4.91
C ASN A 142 -14.07 2.60 -5.08
N PHE A 143 -14.24 3.63 -4.25
CA PHE A 143 -13.40 4.82 -4.28
C PHE A 143 -11.92 4.48 -4.01
N ALA A 144 -11.66 3.72 -2.94
CA ALA A 144 -10.31 3.32 -2.56
C ALA A 144 -9.64 2.48 -3.66
N THR A 145 -10.37 1.49 -4.20
CA THR A 145 -9.88 0.61 -5.28
C THR A 145 -9.59 1.39 -6.55
N SER A 146 -10.49 2.29 -6.96
CA SER A 146 -10.32 3.13 -8.15
C SER A 146 -9.10 4.05 -8.00
N THR A 147 -8.96 4.69 -6.84
CA THR A 147 -7.82 5.57 -6.55
C THR A 147 -6.51 4.79 -6.58
N GLY A 148 -6.48 3.58 -6.02
CA GLY A 148 -5.31 2.69 -6.07
C GLY A 148 -4.90 2.30 -7.48
N PHE A 149 -5.87 1.91 -8.33
CA PHE A 149 -5.60 1.58 -9.73
C PHE A 149 -5.07 2.76 -10.53
N ILE A 150 -5.58 3.96 -10.28
CA ILE A 150 -5.10 5.18 -10.96
C ILE A 150 -3.69 5.56 -10.47
N ALA A 151 -3.42 5.46 -9.17
CA ALA A 151 -2.13 5.82 -8.58
C ALA A 151 -1.02 4.82 -8.93
N GLY A 152 -1.35 3.53 -9.06
CA GLY A 152 -0.38 2.44 -9.28
C GLY A 152 0.58 2.68 -10.46
N PRO A 153 0.10 2.91 -11.69
CA PRO A 153 0.94 3.18 -12.85
C PRO A 153 1.84 4.40 -12.67
N ALA A 154 1.33 5.48 -12.08
CA ALA A 154 2.09 6.70 -11.84
C ALA A 154 3.24 6.43 -10.86
N ILE A 155 2.97 5.76 -9.73
CA ILE A 155 3.99 5.41 -8.74
C ILE A 155 5.05 4.49 -9.37
N ALA A 156 4.63 3.47 -10.12
CA ALA A 156 5.56 2.55 -10.78
C ALA A 156 6.49 3.28 -11.77
N TYR A 157 5.94 4.19 -12.58
CA TYR A 157 6.71 4.99 -13.53
C TYR A 157 7.69 5.94 -12.84
N TYR A 158 7.27 6.65 -11.78
CA TYR A 158 8.16 7.54 -11.04
C TYR A 158 9.26 6.79 -10.29
N ASN A 159 8.97 5.59 -9.78
CA ASN A 159 9.99 4.72 -9.19
C ASN A 159 11.04 4.28 -10.22
N TYR A 160 10.60 3.87 -11.42
CA TYR A 160 11.51 3.58 -12.53
C TYR A 160 12.39 4.78 -12.86
N ARG A 161 11.77 5.95 -13.08
CA ARG A 161 12.45 7.21 -13.39
C ARG A 161 13.46 7.62 -12.32
N ALA A 162 13.14 7.43 -11.04
CA ALA A 162 14.00 7.78 -9.92
C ALA A 162 15.24 6.87 -9.88
N VAL A 163 15.05 5.56 -9.98
CA VAL A 163 16.16 4.60 -9.86
C VAL A 163 17.09 4.59 -11.08
N THR A 164 16.58 4.95 -12.27
CA THR A 164 17.40 5.07 -13.49
C THR A 164 17.97 6.48 -13.71
N SER A 165 17.78 7.40 -12.76
CA SER A 165 18.25 8.78 -12.88
C SER A 165 19.77 8.87 -12.98
N SER A 166 20.27 9.94 -13.60
CA SER A 166 21.71 10.27 -13.63
C SER A 166 22.30 10.47 -12.22
N GLU A 167 21.46 10.89 -11.27
CA GLU A 167 21.82 11.12 -9.87
C GLU A 167 22.15 9.84 -9.08
N VAL A 168 21.72 8.67 -9.57
CA VAL A 168 22.02 7.38 -8.95
C VAL A 168 23.33 6.83 -9.54
N SER A 169 24.28 6.40 -8.70
CA SER A 169 25.55 5.83 -9.18
C SER A 169 25.30 4.55 -9.99
N ALA A 170 26.13 4.31 -11.01
CA ALA A 170 25.92 3.24 -11.98
C ALA A 170 25.87 1.84 -11.35
N GLU A 171 26.58 1.63 -10.23
CA GLU A 171 26.61 0.39 -9.46
C GLU A 171 25.26 0.03 -8.79
N PHE A 172 24.42 1.03 -8.47
CA PHE A 172 23.11 0.83 -7.84
C PHE A 172 21.94 0.91 -8.83
N ARG A 173 22.21 1.12 -10.12
CA ARG A 173 21.17 1.14 -11.15
C ARG A 173 20.70 -0.29 -11.47
N PRO A 174 19.41 -0.48 -11.79
CA PRO A 174 18.88 -1.80 -12.13
C PRO A 174 19.52 -2.32 -13.43
N ASN A 175 19.68 -3.65 -13.49
CA ASN A 175 20.09 -4.32 -14.73
C ASN A 175 18.98 -4.29 -15.78
N GLN A 176 19.32 -4.65 -17.02
CA GLN A 176 18.35 -4.64 -18.14
C GLN A 176 17.13 -5.53 -17.89
N THR A 177 17.32 -6.68 -17.22
CA THR A 177 16.21 -7.58 -16.88
C THR A 177 15.20 -6.89 -15.96
N LEU A 178 15.63 -6.22 -14.91
CA LEU A 178 14.75 -5.48 -13.99
C LEU A 178 14.07 -4.29 -14.68
N ILE A 179 14.74 -3.66 -15.64
CA ILE A 179 14.11 -2.61 -16.47
C ILE A 179 12.95 -3.19 -17.29
N ILE A 180 13.14 -4.35 -17.92
CA ILE A 180 12.08 -5.04 -18.67
C ILE A 180 10.91 -5.40 -17.74
N TRP A 181 11.19 -5.97 -16.56
CA TRP A 181 10.17 -6.26 -15.56
C TRP A 181 9.42 -5.02 -15.09
N SER A 182 10.12 -3.89 -14.91
CA SER A 182 9.51 -2.63 -14.53
C SER A 182 8.54 -2.12 -15.61
N TRP A 183 8.94 -2.15 -16.88
CA TRP A 183 8.05 -1.78 -17.99
C TRP A 183 6.86 -2.72 -18.15
N LEU A 184 7.07 -4.03 -18.01
CA LEU A 184 5.98 -5.00 -18.03
C LEU A 184 4.96 -4.72 -16.92
N SER A 185 5.43 -4.39 -15.71
CA SER A 185 4.59 -3.99 -14.58
C SER A 185 3.82 -2.70 -14.87
N ILE A 186 4.48 -1.65 -15.36
CA ILE A 186 3.83 -0.38 -15.69
C ILE A 186 2.74 -0.57 -16.74
N ILE A 187 3.02 -1.31 -17.82
CA ILE A 187 2.06 -1.60 -18.89
C ILE A 187 0.88 -2.42 -18.32
N SER A 188 1.15 -3.45 -17.53
CA SER A 188 0.12 -4.30 -16.94
C SER A 188 -0.79 -3.50 -16.01
N LEU A 189 -0.22 -2.73 -15.08
CA LEU A 189 -0.98 -1.87 -14.16
C LEU A 189 -1.82 -0.84 -14.91
N THR A 190 -1.28 -0.27 -15.99
CA THR A 190 -2.00 0.71 -16.83
C THR A 190 -3.17 0.04 -17.54
N ALA A 191 -2.96 -1.13 -18.14
CA ALA A 191 -4.02 -1.90 -18.79
C ALA A 191 -5.12 -2.26 -17.80
N PHE A 192 -4.78 -2.76 -16.60
CA PHE A 192 -5.75 -3.06 -15.54
C PHE A 192 -6.53 -1.81 -15.11
N ALA A 193 -5.87 -0.67 -14.93
CA ALA A 193 -6.52 0.58 -14.54
C ALA A 193 -7.52 1.04 -15.62
N VAL A 194 -7.12 1.00 -16.90
CA VAL A 194 -7.99 1.38 -18.03
C VAL A 194 -9.19 0.44 -18.13
N VAL A 195 -8.98 -0.88 -18.09
CA VAL A 195 -10.07 -1.87 -18.14
C VAL A 195 -11.02 -1.70 -16.96
N TYR A 196 -10.49 -1.51 -15.75
CA TYR A 196 -11.31 -1.31 -14.56
C TYR A 196 -12.17 -0.04 -14.66
N ILE A 197 -11.60 1.08 -15.11
CA ILE A 197 -12.36 2.33 -15.29
C ILE A 197 -13.41 2.15 -16.39
N TYR A 198 -13.06 1.51 -17.51
CA TYR A 198 -13.99 1.24 -18.61
C TYR A 198 -15.20 0.41 -18.14
N LEU A 199 -14.96 -0.70 -17.45
CA LEU A 199 -16.01 -1.56 -16.88
C LEU A 199 -16.83 -0.88 -15.78
N ARG A 200 -16.32 0.20 -15.20
CA ARG A 200 -17.03 0.94 -14.16
C ARG A 200 -17.92 2.05 -14.72
N VAL A 201 -17.53 2.65 -15.84
CA VAL A 201 -18.25 3.72 -16.52
C VAL A 201 -19.34 3.17 -17.45
N THR A 202 -19.14 1.96 -17.99
CA THR A 202 -20.09 1.27 -18.87
C THR A 202 -20.99 0.33 -18.06
#